data_AF-A0A7D5I3I2-F1
#
_entry.id   AF-A0A7D5I3I2-F1
#
_cell.length_a   1.000
_cell.length_b   1.000
_cell.length_c   1.000
_cell.angle_alpha   90.00
_cell.angle_beta   90.00
_cell.angle_gamma   90.00
#
_symmetry.space_group_name_H-M   'P 1'
#
loop_
_entity.id
_entity.type
_entity.pdbx_description
1 polymer ?
#
loop_
_entity_poly.entity_id
_entity_poly.type
_entity_poly.pdbx_seq_one_letter_code
_entity_poly.pdbx_strand_id
1 'polypeptide(L)'
;MTDIPREHPRYESLMTREKIVEGIGIGITSKQGLVAQGRGEAFDYLIGERTTESAAFAERAAVAHILLAENPIISVNGNTAALVPESMVTLADVTGATLEVNLFHRSDARVHRIIEHLKSHGAGRVLGGSAEKRLDLSHDRAIVDEEGIFSADVVLVPLEDGDRCQKLVEMGKVVISIDLNPLSRTSLNASVSIIDNVTRALQNMTQFARDMKHDSRESLQEVINSYDNRKFIPDALYAIQERLKHQAEERGVQWI
;
A
#
# COMPACT_ATOMS: atom_id res chain seq x y z
N MET A 1 -15.15 -17.71 13.07
CA MET A 1 -14.30 -18.16 11.96
C MET A 1 -15.08 -19.16 11.14
N THR A 2 -15.34 -18.79 9.90
CA THR A 2 -15.84 -19.70 8.87
C THR A 2 -14.65 -20.55 8.44
N ASP A 3 -14.69 -21.88 8.61
CA ASP A 3 -13.61 -22.78 8.15
C ASP A 3 -13.63 -22.83 6.62
N ILE A 4 -12.85 -21.94 5.98
CA ILE A 4 -12.66 -21.94 4.53
C ILE A 4 -11.58 -22.97 4.21
N PRO A 5 -11.85 -24.01 3.40
CA PRO A 5 -10.83 -25.00 3.06
C PRO A 5 -9.63 -24.36 2.35
N ARG A 6 -8.40 -24.72 2.74
CA ARG A 6 -7.17 -24.19 2.11
C ARG A 6 -7.08 -24.49 0.62
N GLU A 7 -7.68 -25.59 0.18
CA GLU A 7 -7.75 -25.98 -1.24
C GLU A 7 -8.83 -25.21 -2.02
N HIS A 8 -9.63 -24.38 -1.35
CA HIS A 8 -10.65 -23.60 -2.03
C HIS A 8 -9.98 -22.63 -3.02
N PRO A 9 -10.42 -22.57 -4.29
CA PRO A 9 -9.78 -21.75 -5.32
C PRO A 9 -9.78 -20.25 -5.00
N ARG A 10 -10.59 -19.83 -4.02
CA ARG A 10 -10.67 -18.46 -3.52
C ARG A 10 -10.28 -18.28 -2.06
N TYR A 11 -9.52 -19.22 -1.50
CA TYR A 11 -9.14 -19.21 -0.09
C TYR A 11 -8.56 -17.84 0.32
N GLU A 12 -7.57 -17.33 -0.42
CA GLU A 12 -6.92 -16.05 -0.12
C GLU A 12 -7.91 -14.87 -0.11
N SER A 13 -8.73 -14.71 -1.16
CA SER A 13 -9.77 -13.66 -1.21
C SER A 13 -10.73 -13.76 -0.02
N LEU A 14 -11.22 -14.96 0.31
CA LEU A 14 -12.14 -15.14 1.43
C LEU A 14 -11.48 -14.84 2.79
N MET A 15 -10.22 -15.24 2.98
CA MET A 15 -9.46 -14.93 4.19
C MET A 15 -9.25 -13.43 4.37
N THR A 16 -8.99 -12.66 3.30
CA THR A 16 -8.87 -11.20 3.42
C THR A 16 -10.17 -10.54 3.91
N ARG A 17 -11.33 -11.08 3.53
CA ARG A 17 -12.63 -10.57 4.00
C ARG A 17 -12.83 -10.84 5.49
N GLU A 18 -12.53 -12.05 5.95
CA GLU A 18 -12.60 -12.42 7.37
C GLU A 18 -11.67 -11.52 8.20
N LYS A 19 -10.43 -11.28 7.76
CA LYS A 19 -9.49 -10.36 8.44
C LYS A 19 -10.05 -8.94 8.59
N ILE A 20 -10.68 -8.39 7.55
CA ILE A 20 -11.30 -7.06 7.65
C ILE A 20 -12.47 -7.07 8.65
N VAL A 21 -13.30 -8.12 8.64
CA VAL A 21 -14.43 -8.29 9.57
C VAL A 21 -13.94 -8.42 11.03
N GLU A 22 -12.91 -9.24 11.27
CA GLU A 22 -12.25 -9.33 12.58
C GLU A 22 -11.69 -7.98 13.01
N GLY A 23 -11.06 -7.25 12.08
CA GLY A 23 -10.61 -5.88 12.28
C GLY A 23 -11.73 -4.92 12.72
N ILE A 24 -12.98 -5.14 12.28
CA ILE A 24 -14.13 -4.35 12.73
C ILE A 24 -14.46 -4.74 14.16
N GLY A 25 -14.46 -6.05 14.46
CA GLY A 25 -14.73 -6.59 15.78
C GLY A 25 -13.77 -6.07 16.86
N ILE A 26 -12.48 -5.95 16.54
CA ILE A 26 -11.47 -5.37 17.44
C ILE A 26 -11.32 -3.84 17.29
N GLY A 27 -12.13 -3.20 16.44
CA GLY A 27 -12.22 -1.75 16.33
C GLY A 27 -11.03 -1.04 15.67
N ILE A 28 -10.31 -1.72 14.77
CA ILE A 28 -9.20 -1.16 13.97
C ILE A 28 -9.61 -0.83 12.52
N THR A 29 -10.57 -1.55 11.94
CA THR A 29 -11.15 -1.24 10.61
C THR A 29 -12.52 -0.56 10.76
N SER A 30 -13.12 -0.14 9.64
CA SER A 30 -14.50 0.35 9.59
C SER A 30 -15.30 -0.40 8.54
N LYS A 31 -16.62 -0.26 8.55
CA LYS A 31 -17.51 -0.87 7.54
C LYS A 31 -17.16 -0.41 6.11
N GLN A 32 -16.73 0.84 5.95
CA GLN A 32 -16.24 1.36 4.67
C GLN A 32 -14.98 0.64 4.18
N GLY A 33 -14.18 0.08 5.10
CA GLY A 33 -13.02 -0.74 4.78
C GLY A 33 -13.38 -2.00 3.98
N LEU A 34 -14.56 -2.60 4.23
CA LEU A 34 -15.07 -3.72 3.43
C LEU A 34 -15.40 -3.30 1.99
N VAL A 35 -15.98 -2.12 1.82
CA VAL A 35 -16.27 -1.58 0.47
C VAL A 35 -14.98 -1.30 -0.28
N ALA A 36 -13.98 -0.72 0.39
CA ALA A 36 -12.66 -0.51 -0.19
C ALA A 36 -11.99 -1.82 -0.59
N GLN A 37 -12.07 -2.85 0.27
CA GLN A 37 -11.56 -4.19 -0.04
C GLN A 37 -12.24 -4.78 -1.28
N GLY A 38 -13.57 -4.71 -1.37
CA GLY A 38 -14.31 -5.22 -2.52
C GLY A 38 -13.95 -4.53 -3.84
N ARG A 39 -13.67 -3.21 -3.82
CA ARG A 39 -13.14 -2.51 -5.00
C ARG A 39 -11.77 -3.05 -5.40
N GLY A 40 -10.89 -3.27 -4.43
CA GLY A 40 -9.57 -3.88 -4.66
C GLY A 40 -9.71 -5.26 -5.30
N GLU A 41 -10.51 -6.15 -4.72
CA GLU A 41 -10.77 -7.49 -5.26
C GLU A 41 -11.25 -7.45 -6.72
N ALA A 42 -12.14 -6.51 -7.08
CA ALA A 42 -12.61 -6.38 -8.45
C ALA A 42 -11.47 -6.07 -9.44
N PHE A 43 -10.54 -5.19 -9.08
CA PHE A 43 -9.36 -4.93 -9.91
C PHE A 43 -8.36 -6.08 -9.88
N ASP A 44 -8.21 -6.77 -8.75
CA ASP A 44 -7.34 -7.94 -8.65
C ASP A 44 -7.81 -9.06 -9.60
N TYR A 45 -9.12 -9.24 -9.76
CA TYR A 45 -9.69 -10.14 -10.79
C TYR A 45 -9.31 -9.74 -12.22
N LEU A 46 -9.32 -8.44 -12.53
CA LEU A 46 -8.95 -7.92 -13.84
C LEU A 46 -7.46 -8.10 -14.13
N ILE A 47 -6.61 -7.96 -13.11
CA ILE A 47 -5.16 -8.16 -13.18
C ILE A 47 -4.81 -9.66 -13.24
N GLY A 48 -5.66 -10.49 -12.63
CA GLY A 48 -5.50 -11.95 -12.57
C GLY A 48 -4.84 -12.45 -11.30
N GLU A 49 -5.04 -11.76 -10.18
CA GLU A 49 -4.60 -12.18 -8.83
C GLU A 49 -3.10 -12.50 -8.73
N ARG A 50 -2.28 -11.74 -9.47
CA ARG A 50 -0.82 -11.90 -9.57
C ARG A 50 -0.12 -10.56 -9.56
N THR A 51 1.14 -10.55 -9.16
CA THR A 51 2.04 -9.42 -9.42
C THR A 51 2.37 -9.38 -10.92
N THR A 52 2.19 -8.23 -11.57
CA THR A 52 2.61 -8.01 -12.95
C THR A 52 4.09 -7.61 -13.01
N GLU A 53 4.70 -7.67 -14.20
CA GLU A 53 6.08 -7.16 -14.37
C GLU A 53 6.16 -5.66 -14.02
N SER A 54 5.18 -4.86 -14.48
CA SER A 54 5.11 -3.43 -14.16
C SER A 54 5.00 -3.17 -12.65
N ALA A 55 4.24 -3.99 -11.91
CA ALA A 55 4.17 -3.90 -10.45
C ALA A 55 5.50 -4.25 -9.79
N ALA A 56 6.17 -5.34 -10.21
CA ALA A 56 7.46 -5.74 -9.66
C ALA A 56 8.55 -4.67 -9.87
N PHE A 57 8.55 -4.00 -11.03
CA PHE A 57 9.43 -2.85 -11.28
C PHE A 57 9.13 -1.67 -10.35
N ALA A 58 7.84 -1.36 -10.13
CA ALA A 58 7.43 -0.31 -9.21
C ALA A 58 7.81 -0.62 -7.75
N GLU A 59 7.66 -1.87 -7.31
CA GLU A 59 8.05 -2.34 -5.98
C GLU A 59 9.56 -2.18 -5.77
N ARG A 60 10.37 -2.53 -6.77
CA ARG A 60 11.82 -2.37 -6.72
C ARG A 60 12.24 -0.89 -6.65
N ALA A 61 11.61 -0.03 -7.45
CA ALA A 61 11.86 1.42 -7.43
C ALA A 61 11.42 2.06 -6.11
N ALA A 62 10.28 1.64 -5.55
CA ALA A 62 9.80 2.06 -4.25
C ALA A 62 10.80 1.73 -3.13
N VAL A 63 11.35 0.51 -3.13
CA VAL A 63 12.37 0.11 -2.16
C VAL A 63 13.63 0.93 -2.29
N ALA A 64 14.09 1.22 -3.51
CA ALA A 64 15.25 2.08 -3.73
C ALA A 64 15.03 3.49 -3.15
N HIS A 65 13.84 4.07 -3.35
CA HIS A 65 13.48 5.34 -2.72
C HIS A 65 13.53 5.26 -1.19
N ILE A 66 12.94 4.22 -0.59
CA ILE A 66 12.91 4.05 0.87
C ILE A 66 14.33 3.89 1.43
N LEU A 67 15.19 3.08 0.79
CA LEU A 67 16.56 2.83 1.26
C LEU A 67 17.49 4.05 1.13
N LEU A 68 17.18 4.99 0.23
CA LEU A 68 17.93 6.25 0.07
C LEU A 68 17.39 7.42 0.90
N ALA A 69 16.21 7.25 1.51
CA ALA A 69 15.52 8.29 2.25
C ALA A 69 16.23 8.64 3.56
N GLU A 70 16.14 9.90 3.96
CA GLU A 70 16.61 10.36 5.27
C GLU A 70 15.57 10.09 6.36
N ASN A 71 14.28 10.26 6.06
CA ASN A 71 13.17 10.01 6.98
C ASN A 71 12.02 9.26 6.28
N PRO A 72 12.20 7.96 5.95
CA PRO A 72 11.17 7.15 5.31
C PRO A 72 10.04 6.80 6.29
N ILE A 73 8.79 7.09 5.89
CA ILE A 73 7.60 6.76 6.68
C ILE A 73 6.69 5.77 5.94
N ILE A 74 6.21 4.77 6.66
CA ILE A 74 5.16 3.85 6.20
C ILE A 74 3.85 4.22 6.91
N SER A 75 2.89 4.74 6.16
CA SER A 75 1.58 5.10 6.69
C SER A 75 0.69 3.86 6.86
N VAL A 76 0.16 3.67 8.07
CA VAL A 76 -0.73 2.56 8.42
C VAL A 76 -2.15 3.08 8.62
N ASN A 77 -3.11 2.51 7.89
CA ASN A 77 -4.53 2.75 8.08
C ASN A 77 -5.22 1.49 8.64
N GLY A 78 -6.53 1.57 8.87
CA GLY A 78 -7.27 0.44 9.43
C GLY A 78 -7.23 -0.83 8.58
N ASN A 79 -7.31 -0.72 7.25
CA ASN A 79 -7.29 -1.88 6.35
C ASN A 79 -5.92 -2.54 6.35
N THR A 80 -4.84 -1.75 6.27
CA THR A 80 -3.49 -2.31 6.28
C THR A 80 -3.15 -2.95 7.62
N ALA A 81 -3.56 -2.33 8.73
CA ALA A 81 -3.41 -2.90 10.07
C ALA A 81 -4.14 -4.24 10.24
N ALA A 82 -5.26 -4.47 9.55
CA ALA A 82 -5.99 -5.74 9.64
C ALA A 82 -5.50 -6.80 8.65
N LEU A 83 -5.08 -6.40 7.44
CA LEU A 83 -4.71 -7.36 6.39
C LEU A 83 -3.29 -7.89 6.54
N VAL A 84 -2.36 -6.98 6.84
CA VAL A 84 -0.91 -7.17 6.68
C VAL A 84 -0.07 -6.54 7.82
N PRO A 85 -0.46 -6.66 9.11
CA PRO A 85 0.28 -6.01 10.19
C PRO A 85 1.73 -6.49 10.27
N GLU A 86 1.99 -7.80 10.13
CA GLU A 86 3.34 -8.36 10.19
C GLU A 86 4.21 -7.91 9.01
N SER A 87 3.65 -7.83 7.80
CA SER A 87 4.38 -7.39 6.62
C SER A 87 4.76 -5.91 6.70
N MET A 88 3.89 -5.07 7.29
CA MET A 88 4.21 -3.66 7.55
C MET A 88 5.37 -3.53 8.53
N VAL A 89 5.33 -4.27 9.65
CA VAL A 89 6.41 -4.28 10.65
C VAL A 89 7.71 -4.79 10.04
N THR A 90 7.65 -5.91 9.31
CA THR A 90 8.85 -6.50 8.69
C THR A 90 9.49 -5.56 7.67
N LEU A 91 8.68 -4.89 6.82
CA LEU A 91 9.20 -3.92 5.87
C LEU A 91 9.84 -2.72 6.57
N ALA A 92 9.22 -2.20 7.63
CA ALA A 92 9.76 -1.14 8.45
C ALA A 92 11.11 -1.54 9.06
N ASP A 93 11.20 -2.72 9.66
CA ASP A 93 12.44 -3.21 10.30
C ASP A 93 13.58 -3.42 9.29
N VAL A 94 13.27 -3.97 8.10
CA VAL A 94 14.29 -4.22 7.08
C VAL A 94 14.82 -2.93 6.50
N THR A 95 13.95 -1.94 6.26
CA THR A 95 14.31 -0.67 5.61
C THR A 95 14.74 0.43 6.57
N GLY A 96 14.43 0.30 7.87
CA GLY A 96 14.61 1.37 8.85
C GLY A 96 13.51 2.43 8.83
N ALA A 97 12.43 2.22 8.06
CA ALA A 97 11.32 3.15 7.98
C ALA A 97 10.50 3.17 9.27
N THR A 98 9.92 4.34 9.60
CA THR A 98 9.06 4.48 10.78
C THR A 98 7.60 4.27 10.40
N LEU A 99 6.85 3.53 11.23
CA LEU A 99 5.40 3.36 11.07
C LEU A 99 4.64 4.58 11.64
N GLU A 100 3.68 5.13 10.91
CA GLU A 100 2.75 6.15 11.41
C GLU A 100 1.30 5.77 11.16
N VAL A 101 0.48 5.75 12.21
CA VAL A 101 -0.97 5.52 12.08
C VAL A 101 -1.67 6.79 11.56
N ASN A 102 -2.32 6.69 10.40
CA ASN A 102 -3.12 7.78 9.84
C ASN A 102 -4.49 7.26 9.33
N LEU A 103 -5.57 7.95 9.73
CA LEU A 103 -6.94 7.47 9.55
C LEU A 103 -7.86 8.56 8.98
N PHE A 104 -8.77 8.15 8.09
CA PHE A 104 -9.79 9.05 7.55
C PHE A 104 -10.89 9.39 8.56
N HIS A 105 -11.35 8.39 9.31
CA HIS A 105 -12.24 8.59 10.46
C HIS A 105 -11.41 8.42 11.73
N ARG A 106 -10.77 9.50 12.17
CA ARG A 106 -9.84 9.47 13.28
C ARG A 106 -10.61 9.45 14.61
N SER A 107 -10.16 8.61 15.52
CA SER A 107 -10.47 8.72 16.95
C SER A 107 -9.28 8.21 17.73
N ASP A 108 -8.96 8.85 18.85
CA ASP A 108 -7.77 8.48 19.64
C ASP A 108 -7.83 7.03 20.10
N ALA A 109 -9.02 6.55 20.45
CA ALA A 109 -9.24 5.16 20.80
C ALA A 109 -8.90 4.19 19.65
N ARG A 110 -9.23 4.53 18.40
CA ARG A 110 -8.91 3.70 17.22
C ARG A 110 -7.43 3.76 16.87
N VAL A 111 -6.82 4.95 16.96
CA VAL A 111 -5.37 5.12 16.76
C VAL A 111 -4.61 4.26 17.76
N HIS A 112 -4.96 4.36 19.05
CA HIS A 112 -4.32 3.57 20.10
C HIS A 112 -4.48 2.06 19.89
N ARG A 113 -5.68 1.59 19.51
CA ARG A 113 -5.89 0.17 19.18
C ARG A 113 -5.03 -0.31 18.01
N ILE A 114 -4.85 0.50 16.97
CA ILE A 114 -3.98 0.15 15.84
C ILE A 114 -2.51 0.11 16.28
N ILE A 115 -2.06 1.09 17.08
CA ILE A 115 -0.69 1.10 17.61
C ILE A 115 -0.41 -0.16 18.43
N GLU A 116 -1.30 -0.50 19.37
CA GLU A 116 -1.13 -1.71 20.20
C GLU A 116 -1.22 -2.99 19.37
N HIS A 117 -2.08 -3.02 18.34
CA HIS A 117 -2.14 -4.14 17.41
C HIS A 117 -0.84 -4.30 16.61
N LEU A 118 -0.22 -3.21 16.14
CA LEU A 118 1.07 -3.29 15.44
C LEU A 118 2.19 -3.75 16.41
N LYS A 119 2.19 -3.25 17.65
CA LYS A 119 3.15 -3.68 18.68
C LYS A 119 3.01 -5.17 19.01
N SER A 120 1.78 -5.70 19.07
CA SER A 120 1.58 -7.15 19.28
C SER A 120 2.10 -7.99 18.11
N HIS A 121 2.30 -7.39 16.94
CA HIS A 121 2.94 -8.00 15.77
C HIS A 121 4.43 -7.65 15.63
N GLY A 122 5.05 -7.09 16.67
CA GLY A 122 6.49 -6.86 16.75
C GLY A 122 6.94 -5.42 16.48
N ALA A 123 6.03 -4.47 16.22
CA ALA A 123 6.42 -3.08 16.01
C ALA A 123 7.09 -2.49 17.26
N GLY A 124 8.28 -1.90 17.09
CA GLY A 124 8.98 -1.18 18.16
C GLY A 124 8.35 0.20 18.43
N ARG A 125 8.59 1.15 17.52
CA ARG A 125 8.06 2.52 17.59
C ARG A 125 7.00 2.73 16.52
N VAL A 126 5.84 3.25 16.92
CA VAL A 126 4.74 3.62 16.02
C VAL A 126 4.26 5.03 16.35
N LEU A 127 4.26 5.92 15.36
CA LEU A 127 3.84 7.32 15.45
C LEU A 127 2.31 7.47 15.23
N GLY A 128 1.83 8.70 15.42
CA GLY A 128 0.44 9.08 15.14
C GLY A 128 -0.45 9.17 16.39
N GLY A 129 0.01 8.68 17.54
CA GLY A 129 -0.72 8.76 18.83
C GLY A 129 -0.87 10.18 19.37
N SER A 130 0.12 11.04 19.11
CA SER A 130 0.16 12.45 19.54
C SER A 130 0.28 13.41 18.35
N ALA A 131 -0.28 13.02 17.19
CA ALA A 131 -0.21 13.84 15.98
C ALA A 131 -1.00 15.15 16.14
N GLU A 132 -0.31 16.28 15.98
CA GLU A 132 -0.88 17.63 16.13
C GLU A 132 -0.74 18.49 14.87
N LYS A 133 0.18 18.17 13.96
CA LYS A 133 0.37 18.95 12.72
C LYS A 133 -0.79 18.71 11.78
N ARG A 134 -1.18 19.77 11.07
CA ARG A 134 -2.31 19.73 10.14
C ARG A 134 -1.87 20.10 8.73
N LEU A 135 -2.10 19.19 7.79
CA LEU A 135 -2.03 19.44 6.36
C LEU A 135 -3.25 20.25 5.90
N ASP A 136 -3.11 21.01 4.82
CA ASP A 136 -4.23 21.75 4.21
C ASP A 136 -5.17 20.80 3.46
N LEU A 137 -5.97 20.06 4.23
CA LEU A 137 -7.00 19.09 3.81
C LEU A 137 -8.24 19.25 4.72
N SER A 138 -9.41 18.99 4.16
CA SER A 138 -10.71 19.19 4.84
C SER A 138 -11.08 18.07 5.82
N HIS A 139 -10.41 16.91 5.77
CA HIS A 139 -10.73 15.70 6.55
C HIS A 139 -9.65 15.35 7.58
N ASP A 140 -9.91 14.40 8.48
CA ASP A 140 -9.01 14.07 9.60
C ASP A 140 -7.65 13.49 9.22
N ARG A 141 -7.47 12.95 7.99
CA ARG A 141 -6.13 12.56 7.52
C ARG A 141 -5.16 13.74 7.37
N ALA A 142 -5.66 14.96 7.48
CA ALA A 142 -4.85 16.17 7.62
C ALA A 142 -3.93 16.10 8.85
N ILE A 143 -4.32 15.37 9.89
CA ILE A 143 -3.58 15.31 11.16
C ILE A 143 -2.44 14.29 11.03
N VAL A 144 -1.21 14.77 11.11
CA VAL A 144 0.02 13.98 10.94
C VAL A 144 1.01 14.25 12.07
N ASP A 145 1.89 13.29 12.32
CA ASP A 145 2.94 13.42 13.33
C ASP A 145 4.07 14.35 12.84
N GLU A 146 4.60 15.21 13.72
CA GLU A 146 5.67 16.15 13.37
C GLU A 146 6.97 15.40 13.01
N GLU A 147 7.30 14.36 13.78
CA GLU A 147 8.48 13.52 13.55
C GLU A 147 8.23 12.45 12.46
N GLY A 148 6.99 12.35 11.96
CA GLY A 148 6.60 11.39 10.95
C GLY A 148 6.31 12.04 9.61
N ILE A 149 5.11 11.85 9.08
CA ILE A 149 4.70 12.24 7.72
C ILE A 149 4.93 13.73 7.46
N PHE A 150 4.84 14.59 8.49
CA PHE A 150 5.12 16.01 8.33
C PHE A 150 6.57 16.27 7.86
N SER A 151 7.55 15.65 8.50
CA SER A 151 9.00 15.82 8.22
C SER A 151 9.56 14.79 7.22
N ALA A 152 8.79 13.80 6.80
CA ALA A 152 9.21 12.77 5.86
C ALA A 152 9.60 13.31 4.47
N ASP A 153 10.65 12.75 3.88
CA ASP A 153 11.04 12.93 2.48
C ASP A 153 10.43 11.85 1.57
N VAL A 154 10.28 10.62 2.07
CA VAL A 154 9.61 9.50 1.39
C VAL A 154 8.45 8.96 2.23
N VAL A 155 7.28 8.77 1.64
CA VAL A 155 6.10 8.20 2.34
C VAL A 155 5.47 7.08 1.52
N LEU A 156 5.37 5.89 2.10
CA LEU A 156 4.56 4.79 1.59
C LEU A 156 3.12 4.92 2.12
N VAL A 157 2.15 5.02 1.21
CA VAL A 157 0.71 5.20 1.52
C VAL A 157 -0.16 4.11 0.85
N PRO A 158 -0.25 2.91 1.43
CA PRO A 158 -1.05 1.83 0.87
C PRO A 158 -2.55 2.06 1.09
N LEU A 159 -3.38 1.78 0.08
CA LEU A 159 -4.85 1.93 0.16
C LEU A 159 -5.28 3.36 0.59
N GLU A 160 -4.66 4.37 -0.05
CA GLU A 160 -4.77 5.78 0.31
C GLU A 160 -5.87 6.53 -0.46
N ASP A 161 -6.31 7.65 0.11
CA ASP A 161 -7.22 8.60 -0.51
C ASP A 161 -6.48 9.58 -1.45
N GLY A 162 -7.12 9.89 -2.58
CA GLY A 162 -6.51 10.70 -3.63
C GLY A 162 -6.21 12.15 -3.22
N ASP A 163 -7.00 12.77 -2.33
CA ASP A 163 -6.75 14.15 -1.87
C ASP A 163 -5.46 14.20 -1.06
N ARG A 164 -5.27 13.21 -0.18
CA ARG A 164 -4.07 13.13 0.65
C ARG A 164 -2.82 12.82 -0.16
N CYS A 165 -2.90 11.86 -1.08
CA CYS A 165 -1.78 11.53 -1.96
C CYS A 165 -1.29 12.78 -2.70
N GLN A 166 -2.22 13.49 -3.35
CA GLN A 166 -1.90 14.73 -4.07
C GLN A 166 -1.27 15.77 -3.14
N LYS A 167 -1.82 15.98 -1.93
CA LYS A 167 -1.28 16.97 -1.01
C LYS A 167 0.14 16.66 -0.56
N LEU A 168 0.46 15.39 -0.29
CA LEU A 168 1.81 14.99 0.09
C LEU A 168 2.81 15.22 -1.06
N VAL A 169 2.40 14.99 -2.30
CA VAL A 169 3.22 15.30 -3.49
C VAL A 169 3.41 16.81 -3.65
N GLU A 170 2.37 17.63 -3.46
CA GLU A 170 2.47 19.09 -3.48
C GLU A 170 3.43 19.64 -2.40
N MET A 171 3.61 18.91 -1.30
CA MET A 171 4.59 19.22 -0.26
C MET A 171 6.03 18.81 -0.63
N GLY A 172 6.27 18.32 -1.85
CA GLY A 172 7.58 17.93 -2.34
C GLY A 172 8.06 16.56 -1.84
N LYS A 173 7.17 15.74 -1.26
CA LYS A 173 7.51 14.39 -0.80
C LYS A 173 7.48 13.40 -1.96
N VAL A 174 8.34 12.39 -1.92
CA VAL A 174 8.19 11.21 -2.76
C VAL A 174 7.09 10.34 -2.16
N VAL A 175 5.99 10.20 -2.87
CA VAL A 175 4.84 9.41 -2.41
C VAL A 175 4.79 8.11 -3.18
N ILE A 176 4.89 7.00 -2.45
CA ILE A 176 4.79 5.64 -2.97
C ILE A 176 3.41 5.12 -2.61
N SER A 177 2.62 4.70 -3.61
CA SER A 177 1.29 4.13 -3.38
C SER A 177 1.27 2.64 -3.69
N ILE A 178 0.42 1.90 -2.96
CA ILE A 178 -0.01 0.55 -3.33
C ILE A 178 -1.52 0.60 -3.49
N ASP A 179 -1.98 0.46 -4.74
CA ASP A 179 -3.39 0.52 -5.11
C ASP A 179 -3.64 -0.35 -6.35
N LEU A 180 -4.59 -1.27 -6.26
CA LEU A 180 -4.97 -2.17 -7.36
C LEU A 180 -5.64 -1.41 -8.51
N ASN A 181 -6.16 -0.20 -8.29
CA ASN A 181 -6.79 0.59 -9.34
C ASN A 181 -5.76 1.51 -10.03
N PRO A 182 -5.34 1.23 -11.28
CA PRO A 182 -4.39 2.07 -12.02
C PRO A 182 -4.96 3.45 -12.39
N LEU A 183 -6.28 3.63 -12.32
CA LEU A 183 -6.99 4.86 -12.67
C LEU A 183 -7.44 5.65 -11.43
N SER A 184 -7.06 5.22 -10.23
CA SER A 184 -7.39 5.97 -9.03
C SER A 184 -6.65 7.30 -9.02
N ARG A 185 -7.23 8.31 -8.38
CA ARG A 185 -6.55 9.57 -8.13
C ARG A 185 -5.24 9.39 -7.37
N THR A 186 -5.14 8.38 -6.52
CA THR A 186 -3.90 8.04 -5.79
C THR A 186 -2.83 7.59 -6.78
N SER A 187 -3.10 6.58 -7.59
CA SER A 187 -2.16 6.05 -8.60
C SER A 187 -1.72 7.12 -9.60
N LEU A 188 -2.65 7.97 -10.04
CA LEU A 188 -2.34 9.01 -11.02
C LEU A 188 -1.48 10.16 -10.46
N ASN A 189 -1.46 10.38 -9.15
CA ASN A 189 -0.73 11.48 -8.52
C ASN A 189 0.56 11.03 -7.81
N ALA A 190 0.67 9.78 -7.39
CA ALA A 190 1.84 9.28 -6.66
C ALA A 190 3.14 9.39 -7.50
N SER A 191 4.28 9.51 -6.82
CA SER A 191 5.60 9.47 -7.46
C SER A 191 5.93 8.07 -7.98
N VAL A 192 5.54 7.04 -7.22
CA VAL A 192 5.62 5.62 -7.60
C VAL A 192 4.28 4.96 -7.31
N SER A 193 3.71 4.27 -8.30
CA SER A 193 2.45 3.55 -8.15
C SER A 193 2.66 2.06 -8.34
N ILE A 194 2.43 1.30 -7.27
CA ILE A 194 2.46 -0.16 -7.29
C ILE A 194 1.04 -0.65 -7.51
N ILE A 195 0.77 -1.10 -8.74
CA ILE A 195 -0.54 -1.65 -9.13
C ILE A 195 -0.58 -3.14 -8.80
N ASP A 196 -0.61 -3.45 -7.51
CA ASP A 196 -0.66 -4.82 -7.00
C ASP A 196 -1.42 -4.92 -5.66
N ASN A 197 -1.75 -6.14 -5.26
CA ASN A 197 -2.36 -6.43 -3.98
C ASN A 197 -1.37 -6.15 -2.85
N VAL A 198 -1.82 -5.42 -1.82
CA VAL A 198 -0.97 -5.02 -0.69
C VAL A 198 -0.25 -6.19 0.00
N THR A 199 -0.85 -7.38 0.03
CA THR A 199 -0.22 -8.58 0.59
C THR A 199 0.99 -9.02 -0.24
N ARG A 200 0.85 -9.09 -1.57
CA ARG A 200 1.93 -9.48 -2.49
C ARG A 200 3.00 -8.39 -2.57
N ALA A 201 2.58 -7.14 -2.72
CA ALA A 201 3.46 -5.99 -2.83
C ALA A 201 4.41 -5.88 -1.62
N LEU A 202 3.90 -5.96 -0.39
CA LEU A 202 4.75 -5.85 0.79
C LEU A 202 5.71 -7.03 0.94
N GLN A 203 5.31 -8.24 0.54
CA GLN A 203 6.19 -9.41 0.52
C GLN A 203 7.35 -9.21 -0.46
N ASN A 204 7.04 -8.80 -1.69
CA ASN A 204 8.04 -8.53 -2.73
C ASN A 204 8.96 -7.36 -2.32
N MET A 205 8.39 -6.24 -1.86
CA MET A 205 9.16 -5.10 -1.36
C MET A 205 10.09 -5.50 -0.22
N THR A 206 9.65 -6.34 0.71
CA THR A 206 10.51 -6.85 1.79
C THR A 206 11.67 -7.66 1.23
N GLN A 207 11.42 -8.50 0.22
CA GLN A 207 12.47 -9.28 -0.43
C GLN A 207 13.47 -8.36 -1.16
N PHE A 208 12.99 -7.44 -1.99
CA PHE A 208 13.84 -6.44 -2.65
C PHE A 208 14.63 -5.61 -1.65
N ALA A 209 14.03 -5.23 -0.51
CA ALA A 209 14.72 -4.46 0.51
C ALA A 209 15.86 -5.24 1.16
N ARG A 210 15.74 -6.56 1.31
CA ARG A 210 16.84 -7.42 1.78
C ARG A 210 17.94 -7.53 0.73
N ASP A 211 17.55 -7.74 -0.52
CA ASP A 211 18.50 -7.95 -1.63
C ASP A 211 19.30 -6.68 -1.93
N MET A 212 18.66 -5.51 -1.81
CA MET A 212 19.23 -4.21 -2.17
C MET A 212 19.85 -3.44 -0.99
N LYS A 213 19.76 -3.96 0.24
CA LYS A 213 20.21 -3.27 1.47
C LYS A 213 21.68 -2.86 1.44
N HIS A 214 22.50 -3.58 0.69
CA HIS A 214 23.93 -3.38 0.59
C HIS A 214 24.37 -2.82 -0.77
N ASP A 215 23.42 -2.46 -1.63
CA ASP A 215 23.72 -1.82 -2.91
C ASP A 215 24.28 -0.41 -2.68
N SER A 216 25.11 0.05 -3.61
CA SER A 216 25.65 1.42 -3.53
C SER A 216 24.55 2.45 -3.80
N ARG A 217 24.76 3.67 -3.30
CA ARG A 217 23.84 4.79 -3.55
C ARG A 217 23.63 5.02 -5.05
N GLU A 218 24.67 4.88 -5.86
CA GLU A 218 24.62 5.01 -7.33
C GLU A 218 23.71 3.94 -7.93
N SER A 219 23.85 2.68 -7.51
CA SER A 219 23.02 1.58 -8.02
C SER A 219 21.54 1.78 -7.68
N LEU A 220 21.23 2.16 -6.43
CA LEU A 220 19.85 2.49 -6.03
C LEU A 220 19.29 3.68 -6.82
N GLN A 221 20.13 4.69 -7.08
CA GLN A 221 19.73 5.84 -7.88
C GLN A 221 19.45 5.48 -9.35
N GLU A 222 20.20 4.54 -9.93
CA GLU A 222 19.90 4.01 -11.27
C GLU A 222 18.55 3.30 -11.32
N VAL A 223 18.19 2.53 -10.28
CA VAL A 223 16.85 1.92 -10.18
C VAL A 223 15.78 2.99 -10.20
N ILE A 224 15.91 4.03 -9.37
CA ILE A 224 14.97 5.15 -9.32
C ILE A 224 14.84 5.83 -10.69
N ASN A 225 15.97 6.13 -11.33
CA ASN A 225 16.01 6.83 -12.61
C ASN A 225 15.41 6.00 -13.76
N SER A 226 15.36 4.68 -13.61
CA SER A 226 14.73 3.78 -14.59
C SER A 226 13.20 3.76 -14.52
N TYR A 227 12.62 4.28 -13.43
CA TYR A 227 11.17 4.26 -13.20
C TYR A 227 10.51 5.59 -13.59
N ASP A 228 9.43 5.52 -14.38
CA ASP A 228 8.57 6.68 -14.70
C ASP A 228 7.11 6.25 -14.57
N ASN A 229 6.41 6.76 -13.56
CA ASN A 229 5.00 6.41 -13.27
C ASN A 229 4.09 6.58 -14.51
N ARG A 230 4.41 7.53 -15.41
CA ARG A 230 3.64 7.79 -16.64
C ARG A 230 3.79 6.68 -17.68
N LYS A 231 4.82 5.84 -17.59
CA LYS A 231 5.02 4.66 -18.44
C LYS A 231 4.41 3.41 -17.80
N PHE A 232 4.60 3.23 -16.49
CA PHE A 232 4.18 2.02 -15.78
C PHE A 232 2.67 1.92 -15.54
N ILE A 233 1.93 3.05 -15.45
CA ILE A 233 0.46 3.02 -15.39
C ILE A 233 -0.14 2.46 -16.71
N PRO A 234 0.24 2.96 -17.91
CA PRO A 234 -0.14 2.33 -19.17
C PRO A 234 0.21 0.84 -19.25
N ASP A 235 1.36 0.42 -18.76
CA ASP A 235 1.74 -1.00 -18.77
C ASP A 235 0.79 -1.86 -17.92
N ALA A 236 0.36 -1.36 -16.76
CA ALA A 236 -0.66 -2.04 -15.94
C ALA A 236 -2.01 -2.12 -16.67
N LEU A 237 -2.43 -1.06 -17.36
CA LEU A 237 -3.66 -1.06 -18.17
C LEU A 237 -3.56 -2.03 -19.35
N TYR A 238 -2.41 -2.08 -20.02
CA TYR A 238 -2.14 -3.01 -21.11
C TYR A 238 -2.18 -4.47 -20.62
N ALA A 239 -1.57 -4.76 -19.47
CA ALA A 239 -1.63 -6.09 -18.86
C ALA A 239 -3.08 -6.52 -18.57
N ILE A 240 -3.93 -5.61 -18.09
CA ILE A 240 -5.37 -5.88 -17.90
C ILE A 240 -6.05 -6.12 -19.24
N GLN A 241 -5.81 -5.27 -20.25
CA GLN A 241 -6.42 -5.37 -21.57
C GLN A 241 -6.10 -6.71 -22.24
N GLU A 242 -4.82 -7.08 -22.33
CA GLU A 242 -4.39 -8.33 -22.96
C GLU A 242 -4.95 -9.55 -22.24
N ARG A 243 -5.04 -9.49 -20.91
CA ARG A 243 -5.64 -10.57 -20.14
C ARG A 243 -7.14 -10.72 -20.45
N LEU A 244 -7.88 -9.62 -20.51
CA LEU A 244 -9.31 -9.66 -20.85
C LEU A 244 -9.54 -10.20 -22.27
N LYS A 245 -8.70 -9.79 -23.22
CA LYS A 245 -8.68 -10.32 -24.59
C LYS A 245 -8.46 -11.83 -24.61
N HIS A 246 -7.42 -12.31 -23.94
CA HIS A 246 -7.12 -13.74 -23.85
C HIS A 246 -8.29 -14.53 -23.26
N GLN A 247 -8.90 -14.05 -22.18
CA GLN A 247 -10.04 -14.72 -21.56
C GLN A 247 -11.31 -14.71 -22.43
N ALA A 248 -11.49 -13.69 -23.27
CA ALA A 248 -12.57 -13.66 -24.25
C ALA A 248 -12.33 -14.71 -25.36
N GLU A 249 -11.11 -14.74 -25.91
CA GLU A 249 -10.71 -15.69 -26.95
C GLU A 249 -10.85 -17.15 -26.49
N GLU A 250 -10.40 -17.49 -25.27
CA GLU A 250 -10.57 -18.82 -24.66
C GLU A 250 -12.04 -19.26 -24.54
N ARG A 251 -12.97 -18.29 -24.44
CA ARG A 251 -14.40 -18.53 -24.31
C ARG A 251 -15.15 -18.42 -25.64
N GLY A 252 -14.44 -18.25 -26.75
CA GLY A 252 -15.04 -18.04 -28.06
C GLY A 252 -15.79 -16.71 -28.20
N VAL A 253 -15.51 -15.74 -27.34
CA VAL A 253 -16.07 -14.39 -27.40
C VAL A 253 -15.16 -13.53 -28.28
N GLN A 254 -15.71 -12.94 -29.34
CA GLN A 254 -14.97 -12.02 -30.19
C GLN A 254 -14.59 -10.76 -29.42
N TRP A 255 -13.28 -10.51 -29.26
CA TRP A 255 -12.75 -9.27 -28.71
C TRP A 255 -12.79 -8.18 -29.79
N ILE A 256 -13.48 -7.07 -29.51
CA ILE A 256 -13.66 -5.94 -30.43
C ILE A 256 -12.89 -4.71 -29.99
#